data_AF-A0A7C7H0S2-F1
#
_entry.id   AF-A0A7C7H0S2-F1
#
_cell.length_a   1.000
_cell.length_b   1.000
_cell.length_c   1.000
_cell.angle_alpha   90.00
_cell.angle_beta   90.00
_cell.angle_gamma   90.00
#
_symmetry.space_group_name_H-M   'P 1'
#
loop_
_entity.id
_entity.type
_entity.pdbx_description
1 polymer ?
#
loop_
_entity_poly.entity_id
_entity_poly.type
_entity_poly.pdbx_seq_one_letter_code
_entity_poly.pdbx_strand_id
1 'polypeptide(L)' 'VIMLTVYSAKQDIIKGLELGADNYLVKPFGIKELIARVTTVLRRTSLVL' A
#
# COMPACT_ATOMS: atom_id res chain seq x y z
N VAL A 1 6.78 2.95 1.90
CA VAL A 1 5.71 2.91 2.93
C VAL A 1 4.38 2.44 2.32
N ILE A 2 3.75 1.42 2.90
CA ILE A 2 2.37 1.01 2.58
C ILE A 2 1.44 1.56 3.66
N MET A 3 0.49 2.41 3.31
CA MET A 3 -0.49 2.96 4.26
C MET A 3 -1.70 2.03 4.38
N LEU A 4 -2.03 1.60 5.61
CA LEU A 4 -3.17 0.74 5.93
C LEU A 4 -4.20 1.53 6.75
N THR A 5 -5.42 1.68 6.27
CA THR A 5 -6.36 2.66 6.87
C THR A 5 -7.82 2.30 6.63
N VAL A 6 -8.74 2.89 7.40
CA VAL A 6 -10.19 2.82 7.16
C VAL A 6 -10.69 3.96 6.27
N TYR A 7 -9.89 5.00 6.08
CA TYR A 7 -10.23 6.13 5.22
C TYR A 7 -10.19 5.70 3.76
N SER A 8 -11.33 5.79 3.10
CA SER A 8 -11.56 5.24 1.76
C SER A 8 -11.98 6.30 0.73
N ALA A 9 -12.15 7.55 1.16
CA ALA A 9 -12.50 8.60 0.23
C ALA A 9 -11.35 8.83 -0.74
N LYS A 10 -11.68 9.12 -2.00
CA LYS A 10 -10.69 9.32 -3.07
C LYS A 10 -9.63 10.37 -2.69
N GLN A 11 -10.06 11.45 -2.01
CA GLN A 11 -9.19 12.50 -1.53
C GLN A 11 -8.17 12.02 -0.49
N ASP A 12 -8.54 11.08 0.39
CA ASP A 12 -7.64 10.55 1.42
C ASP A 12 -6.56 9.66 0.80
N ILE A 13 -6.94 8.88 -0.23
CA ILE A 13 -6.04 8.05 -1.01
C ILE A 13 -5.04 8.92 -1.76
N ILE A 14 -5.52 9.93 -2.50
CA ILE A 14 -4.68 10.86 -3.25
C ILE A 14 -3.69 11.55 -2.31
N LYS A 15 -4.18 12.12 -1.21
CA LYS A 15 -3.34 12.79 -0.23
C LYS A 15 -2.28 11.86 0.37
N GLY A 16 -2.64 10.63 0.70
CA GLY A 16 -1.68 9.65 1.21
C GLY A 16 -0.56 9.34 0.22
N LEU A 17 -0.90 9.23 -1.07
CA LEU A 17 0.09 9.01 -2.14
C LEU A 17 0.97 10.24 -2.37
N GLU A 18 0.39 11.46 -2.38
CA GLU A 18 1.14 12.72 -2.52
C GLU A 18 2.12 12.98 -1.37
N LEU A 19 1.79 12.50 -0.16
CA LEU A 19 2.67 12.56 1.01
C LEU A 19 3.82 11.53 0.96
N GLY A 20 3.92 10.74 -0.11
CA GLY A 20 5.02 9.80 -0.33
C GLY A 20 4.74 8.35 0.07
N ALA A 21 3.47 7.96 0.25
CA ALA A 21 3.14 6.54 0.37
C ALA A 21 3.37 5.83 -0.98
N ASP A 22 4.08 4.70 -0.96
CA ASP A 22 4.24 3.83 -2.14
C ASP A 22 2.95 3.11 -2.49
N ASN A 23 2.10 2.86 -1.49
CA ASN A 23 0.81 2.18 -1.64
C ASN A 23 -0.16 2.64 -0.55
N TYR A 24 -1.45 2.58 -0.87
CA TYR A 24 -2.55 2.90 0.02
C TYR A 24 -3.57 1.76 -0.02
N LEU A 25 -3.87 1.15 1.12
CA LEU A 25 -4.74 -0.01 1.25
C LEU A 25 -5.80 0.21 2.32
N VAL A 26 -7.06 0.13 1.90
CA VAL A 26 -8.24 0.41 2.73
C VAL A 26 -8.73 -0.88 3.38
N LYS A 27 -9.08 -0.83 4.65
CA LYS A 27 -9.69 -1.93 5.41
C LYS A 27 -11.21 -2.04 5.11
N PRO A 28 -11.78 -3.25 5.11
CA PRO A 28 -11.10 -4.54 5.29
C PRO A 28 -10.37 -4.97 4.02
N PHE A 29 -9.22 -5.62 4.18
CA PHE A 29 -8.46 -6.18 3.06
C PHE A 29 -8.06 -7.64 3.35
N GLY A 30 -7.83 -8.40 2.29
CA GLY A 30 -7.40 -9.80 2.41
C GLY A 30 -5.91 -9.93 2.72
N ILE A 31 -5.53 -10.97 3.46
CA ILE A 31 -4.11 -11.23 3.76
C ILE A 31 -3.28 -11.45 2.49
N LYS A 32 -3.85 -12.12 1.48
CA LYS A 32 -3.19 -12.35 0.19
C LYS A 32 -2.95 -11.05 -0.58
N GLU A 33 -3.87 -10.09 -0.47
CA GLU A 33 -3.72 -8.77 -1.08
C GLU A 33 -2.56 -7.99 -0.43
N LEU A 34 -2.49 -7.99 0.91
CA LEU A 34 -1.39 -7.36 1.63
C LEU A 34 -0.04 -7.98 1.25
N ILE A 35 0.04 -9.32 1.21
CA ILE A 35 1.25 -10.05 0.81
C ILE A 35 1.67 -9.64 -0.61
N ALA A 36 0.75 -9.63 -1.58
CA ALA A 36 1.07 -9.25 -2.96
C ALA A 36 1.64 -7.83 -3.07
N ARG A 37 1.10 -6.87 -2.30
CA ARG A 37 1.58 -5.49 -2.28
C ARG A 37 2.95 -5.36 -1.62
N VAL A 38 3.18 -6.07 -0.51
CA VAL A 38 4.49 -6.12 0.16
C VAL A 38 5.54 -6.73 -0.77
N THR A 39 5.26 -7.89 -1.38
CA THR A 39 6.18 -8.54 -2.33
C THR A 39 6.52 -7.61 -3.49
N THR A 40 5.54 -6.86 -4.01
CA THR A 40 5.76 -5.88 -5.08
C THR A 40 6.73 -4.77 -4.66
N VAL A 41 6.61 -4.26 -3.43
CA VAL A 41 7.53 -3.26 -2.88
C VAL A 41 8.94 -3.84 -2.72
N LEU A 42 9.07 -5.05 -2.17
CA LEU A 42 10.37 -5.70 -1.93
C LEU A 42 11.12 -6.06 -3.21
N ARG A 43 10.41 -6.36 -4.32
CA ARG A 43 11.03 -6.59 -5.63
C ARG A 43 11.73 -5.35 -6.17
N ARG A 44 11.24 -4.14 -5.85
CA ARG A 44 11.89 -2.88 -6.28
C ARG A 44 13.21 -2.63 -5.55
N THR A 45 13.39 -3.23 -4.38
CA THR A 45 14.58 -3.05 -3.53
C THR A 45 15.63 -4.16 -3.74
N SER A 46 15.49 -5.02 -4.75
CA SER A 46 16.36 -6.19 -4.99
C SER A 46 16.44 -7.18 -3.82
N LEU A 47 15.51 -7.10 -2.86
CA LEU A 47 15.46 -7.93 -1.65
C LEU A 47 14.79 -9.29 -1.90
N VAL A 48 14.20 -9.49 -3.07
CA VAL A 48 13.62 -10.76 -3.51
C VAL A 48 14.42 -11.18 -4.74
N LEU A 49 15.19 -12.26 -4.59
CA LEU A 49 15.95 -12.90 -5.66
C LEU A 49 15.03 -13.60 -6.66
#